data_AF-A0A1G7S631-F1
#
_entry.id   AF-A0A1G7S631-F1
#
_cell.length_a   1.000
_cell.length_b   1.000
_cell.length_c   1.000
_cell.angle_alpha   90.00
_cell.angle_beta   90.00
_cell.angle_gamma   90.00
#
_symmetry.space_group_name_H-M   'P 1'
#
loop_
_entity.id
_entity.type
_entity.pdbx_description
1 polymer ?
#
loop_
_entity_poly.entity_id
_entity_poly.type
_entity_poly.pdbx_seq_one_letter_code
_entity_poly.pdbx_strand_id
1 'polypeptide(L)'
;MITILRLTQHEPTEKQVKALKEAFGDDINIINYPEYIKSGEEVVELVEKYNADVVEVVLPLNLLNEVVNLLKDRVIIIRAIMERYQKLRGFGIIFEFSHYEIIEEVKVVTRPLLPNILSLSHSN
;
A
#
# COMPACT_ATOMS: atom_id res chain seq x y z
N MET A 1 3.20 -22.74 2.91
CA MET A 1 3.93 -21.51 3.26
C MET A 1 3.65 -20.43 2.24
N ILE A 2 2.96 -19.36 2.64
CA ILE A 2 2.71 -18.17 1.81
C ILE A 2 3.82 -17.14 2.07
N THR A 3 4.43 -16.61 1.02
CA THR A 3 5.49 -15.59 1.12
C THR A 3 4.92 -14.20 0.84
N ILE A 4 5.08 -13.30 1.82
CA ILE A 4 4.58 -11.93 1.79
C ILE A 4 5.77 -10.98 1.72
N LEU A 5 5.93 -10.31 0.59
CA LEU A 5 6.94 -9.27 0.39
C LEU A 5 6.37 -7.91 0.81
N ARG A 6 6.98 -7.27 1.81
CA ARG A 6 6.57 -5.95 2.32
C ARG A 6 7.51 -4.87 1.84
N LEU A 7 6.99 -3.91 1.07
CA LEU A 7 7.75 -2.78 0.53
C LEU A 7 7.60 -1.58 1.46
N THR A 8 8.29 -1.61 2.61
CA THR A 8 8.20 -0.59 3.64
C THR A 8 9.42 -0.61 4.56
N GLN A 9 9.80 0.56 5.07
CA GLN A 9 10.85 0.71 6.08
C GLN A 9 10.41 0.27 7.48
N HIS A 10 9.12 0.04 7.69
CA HIS A 10 8.56 -0.22 9.01
C HIS A 10 8.25 -1.70 9.21
N GLU A 11 8.79 -2.25 10.30
CA GLU A 11 8.44 -3.58 10.79
C GLU A 11 6.93 -3.70 11.01
N PRO A 12 6.34 -4.88 10.74
CA PRO A 12 4.91 -5.07 10.91
C PRO A 12 4.58 -5.02 12.40
N THR A 13 3.49 -4.33 12.74
CA THR A 13 2.93 -4.42 14.09
C THR A 13 2.35 -5.81 14.35
N GLU A 14 2.21 -6.21 15.62
CA GLU A 14 1.58 -7.48 15.98
C GLU A 14 0.16 -7.63 15.39
N LYS A 15 -0.59 -6.52 15.32
CA LYS A 15 -1.93 -6.49 14.71
C LYS A 15 -1.87 -6.80 13.22
N GLN A 16 -0.89 -6.25 12.51
CA GLN A 16 -0.67 -6.54 11.09
C GLN A 16 -0.29 -8.00 10.88
N VAL A 17 0.67 -8.53 11.65
CA VAL A 17 1.07 -9.94 11.56
C VAL A 17 -0.13 -10.86 11.81
N LYS A 18 -0.95 -10.56 12.84
CA LYS A 18 -2.17 -11.32 13.14
C LYS A 18 -3.16 -11.29 11.97
N ALA A 19 -3.42 -10.11 11.41
CA ALA A 19 -4.33 -9.95 10.28
C ALA A 19 -3.85 -10.69 9.02
N LEU A 20 -2.55 -10.68 8.74
CA LEU A 20 -1.97 -11.45 7.63
C LEU A 20 -2.13 -12.96 7.85
N LYS A 21 -1.94 -13.44 9.07
CA LYS A 21 -2.17 -14.86 9.41
C LYS A 21 -3.64 -15.26 9.31
N GLU A 22 -4.55 -14.40 9.75
CA GLU A 22 -5.99 -14.64 9.61
C GLU A 22 -6.41 -14.72 8.13
N ALA A 23 -5.79 -13.92 7.26
CA ALA A 23 -6.09 -13.89 5.83
C ALA A 23 -5.46 -15.05 5.03
N PHE A 24 -4.21 -15.42 5.33
CA PHE A 24 -3.41 -16.34 4.51
C PHE A 24 -3.02 -17.65 5.22
N GLY A 25 -3.40 -17.83 6.48
CA GLY A 25 -3.07 -18.97 7.33
C GLY A 25 -1.85 -18.72 8.25
N ASP A 26 -1.58 -19.64 9.17
CA ASP A 26 -0.49 -19.47 10.15
C ASP A 26 0.92 -19.66 9.57
N ASP A 27 1.04 -20.41 8.47
CA ASP A 27 2.28 -20.74 7.79
C ASP A 27 2.64 -19.67 6.74
N ILE A 28 3.05 -18.49 7.23
CA ILE A 28 3.49 -17.34 6.42
C ILE A 28 4.96 -17.01 6.64
N ASN A 29 5.62 -16.58 5.57
CA ASN A 29 6.96 -16.02 5.59
C ASN A 29 6.88 -14.54 5.20
N ILE A 30 7.17 -13.64 6.15
CA ILE A 30 7.14 -12.19 5.92
C ILE A 30 8.55 -11.71 5.61
N ILE A 31 8.74 -11.16 4.42
CA ILE A 31 10.01 -10.59 3.96
C ILE A 31 9.87 -9.07 3.92
N ASN A 32 10.61 -8.37 4.79
CA ASN A 32 10.64 -6.91 4.80
C ASN A 32 11.72 -6.39 3.84
N TYR A 33 11.33 -5.56 2.87
CA TYR A 33 12.24 -4.86 1.96
C TYR A 33 12.21 -3.35 2.27
N PRO A 34 13.20 -2.84 3.03
CA PRO A 34 13.17 -1.48 3.56
C PRO A 34 13.70 -0.42 2.58
N GLU A 35 14.14 -0.80 1.38
CA GLU A 35 14.72 0.14 0.43
C GLU A 35 13.66 0.91 -0.37
N TYR A 36 14.05 2.08 -0.88
CA TYR A 36 13.19 2.88 -1.75
C TYR A 36 13.06 2.22 -3.11
N ILE A 37 11.83 1.85 -3.46
CA ILE A 37 11.46 1.35 -4.79
C ILE A 37 11.52 2.47 -5.82
N LYS A 38 12.17 2.20 -6.95
CA LYS A 38 12.41 3.17 -8.03
C LYS A 38 11.55 2.94 -9.26
N SER A 39 11.08 1.71 -9.50
CA SER A 39 10.20 1.39 -10.62
C SER A 39 9.34 0.15 -10.34
N GLY A 40 8.30 -0.08 -11.15
CA GLY A 40 7.54 -1.32 -11.12
C GLY A 40 8.37 -2.57 -11.45
N GLU A 41 9.32 -2.48 -12.37
CA GLU A 41 10.19 -3.60 -12.75
C GLU A 41 11.08 -4.08 -11.60
N GLU A 42 11.60 -3.16 -10.79
CA GLU A 42 12.34 -3.53 -9.57
C GLU A 42 11.45 -4.40 -8.66
N VAL A 43 10.16 -4.09 -8.54
CA VAL A 43 9.23 -4.91 -7.76
C VAL A 43 9.01 -6.27 -8.39
N VAL A 44 8.94 -6.37 -9.71
CA VAL A 44 8.85 -7.67 -10.42
C VAL A 44 10.06 -8.54 -10.09
N GLU A 45 11.27 -7.98 -10.18
CA GLU A 45 12.51 -8.70 -9.84
C GLU A 45 12.51 -9.17 -8.38
N LEU A 46 12.03 -8.35 -7.44
CA LEU A 46 11.93 -8.73 -6.03
C LEU A 46 10.90 -9.84 -5.82
N VAL A 47 9.74 -9.77 -6.47
CA VAL A 47 8.71 -10.83 -6.40
C VAL A 47 9.28 -12.16 -6.89
N GLU A 48 10.02 -12.16 -8.00
CA GLU A 48 10.65 -13.36 -8.56
C GLU A 48 11.79 -13.87 -7.66
N LYS A 49 12.66 -12.97 -7.18
CA LYS A 49 13.77 -13.30 -6.28
C LYS A 49 13.31 -13.97 -4.99
N TYR A 50 12.21 -13.50 -4.42
CA TYR A 50 11.68 -14.00 -3.15
C TYR A 50 10.55 -15.02 -3.32
N ASN A 51 10.16 -15.32 -4.56
CA ASN A 51 9.01 -16.16 -4.88
C ASN A 51 7.77 -15.74 -4.07
N ALA A 52 7.47 -14.43 -4.09
CA ALA A 52 6.40 -13.85 -3.30
C ALA A 52 5.02 -14.17 -3.88
N ASP A 53 4.08 -14.57 -3.02
CA ASP A 53 2.67 -14.80 -3.38
C ASP A 53 1.83 -13.54 -3.16
N VAL A 54 2.25 -12.71 -2.21
CA VAL A 54 1.57 -11.48 -1.78
C VAL A 54 2.59 -10.34 -1.71
N VAL A 55 2.19 -9.15 -2.16
CA VAL A 55 2.99 -7.92 -2.06
C VAL A 55 2.22 -6.89 -1.25
N GLU A 56 2.75 -6.54 -0.07
CA GLU A 56 2.26 -5.41 0.72
C GLU A 56 2.98 -4.12 0.29
N VAL A 57 2.22 -3.15 -0.20
CA VAL A 57 2.76 -1.94 -0.81
C VAL A 57 2.42 -0.67 -0.02
N VAL A 58 3.44 0.17 0.20
CA VAL A 58 3.31 1.56 0.67
C VAL A 58 4.06 2.45 -0.32
N LEU A 59 3.45 2.72 -1.47
CA LEU A 59 4.10 3.39 -2.60
C LEU A 59 3.33 4.65 -3.05
N PRO A 60 4.03 5.65 -3.60
CA PRO A 60 3.41 6.74 -4.35
C PRO A 60 2.52 6.24 -5.49
N LEU A 61 1.48 6.99 -5.83
CA LEU A 61 0.44 6.58 -6.77
C LEU A 61 0.97 6.16 -8.16
N ASN A 62 2.00 6.82 -8.67
CA ASN A 62 2.60 6.49 -9.96
C ASN A 62 3.27 5.11 -9.93
N LEU A 63 4.09 4.83 -8.92
CA LEU A 63 4.74 3.53 -8.74
C LEU A 63 3.73 2.44 -8.42
N LEU A 64 2.74 2.74 -7.58
CA LEU A 64 1.67 1.80 -7.26
C LEU A 64 0.92 1.36 -8.53
N ASN A 65 0.61 2.30 -9.42
CA ASN A 65 -0.05 1.99 -10.69
C ASN A 65 0.83 1.11 -11.59
N GLU A 66 2.15 1.37 -11.69
CA GLU A 66 3.07 0.50 -12.44
C GLU A 66 3.07 -0.92 -11.88
N VAL A 67 3.25 -1.06 -10.56
CA VAL A 67 3.26 -2.35 -9.85
C VAL A 67 1.97 -3.13 -10.09
N VAL A 68 0.81 -2.50 -9.92
CA VAL A 68 -0.49 -3.16 -10.13
C VAL A 68 -0.64 -3.64 -11.57
N ASN A 69 -0.26 -2.83 -12.55
CA ASN A 69 -0.37 -3.24 -13.96
C ASN A 69 0.56 -4.39 -14.34
N LEU A 70 1.75 -4.47 -13.75
CA LEU A 70 2.73 -5.53 -14.03
C LEU A 70 2.42 -6.84 -13.30
N LEU A 71 1.75 -6.79 -12.15
CA LEU A 71 1.71 -7.91 -11.21
C LEU A 71 0.30 -8.41 -10.82
N LYS A 72 -0.79 -7.69 -11.13
CA LYS A 72 -2.15 -8.05 -10.69
C LYS A 72 -2.59 -9.47 -11.07
N ASP A 73 -2.10 -10.01 -12.17
CA ASP A 73 -2.43 -11.37 -12.64
C ASP A 73 -1.44 -12.43 -12.13
N ARG A 74 -0.42 -12.03 -11.35
CA ARG A 74 0.67 -12.90 -10.87
C ARG A 74 0.66 -13.07 -9.34
N VAL A 75 0.31 -12.02 -8.59
CA VAL A 75 0.37 -11.99 -7.11
C VAL A 75 -0.76 -11.17 -6.53
N ILE A 76 -1.10 -11.40 -5.25
CA ILE A 76 -2.07 -10.58 -4.52
C ILE A 76 -1.38 -9.30 -4.04
N ILE A 77 -1.89 -8.13 -4.40
CA ILE A 77 -1.33 -6.84 -3.98
C ILE A 77 -2.22 -6.27 -2.87
N ILE A 78 -1.65 -5.96 -1.72
CA ILE A 78 -2.38 -5.43 -0.57
C ILE A 78 -1.78 -4.13 -0.04
N ARG A 79 -2.58 -3.31 0.64
CA ARG A 79 -2.10 -2.18 1.45
C ARG A 79 -2.67 -2.20 2.85
N ALA A 80 -1.88 -1.74 3.82
CA ALA A 80 -2.35 -1.51 5.17
C ALA A 80 -3.10 -0.17 5.27
N ILE A 81 -4.29 -0.21 5.85
CA ILE A 81 -5.08 0.98 6.20
C ILE A 81 -4.81 1.36 7.64
N MET A 82 -4.37 2.60 7.83
CA MET A 82 -4.07 3.18 9.14
C MET A 82 -5.09 4.27 9.47
N GLU A 83 -5.71 4.19 10.63
CA GLU A 83 -6.57 5.23 11.17
C GLU A 83 -5.73 6.27 11.92
N ARG A 84 -6.05 7.54 11.69
CA ARG A 84 -5.32 8.68 12.25
C ARG A 84 -6.10 9.30 13.39
N TYR A 85 -5.50 9.32 14.57
CA TYR A 85 -6.10 9.90 15.78
C TYR A 85 -5.26 11.07 16.29
N GLN A 86 -5.94 12.14 16.74
CA GLN A 86 -5.30 13.23 17.46
C GLN A 86 -5.32 12.94 18.97
N LYS A 87 -4.19 13.10 19.66
CA LYS A 87 -4.17 12.97 21.12
C LYS A 87 -4.97 14.10 21.76
N LEU A 88 -5.96 13.75 22.58
CA LEU A 88 -6.84 14.69 23.32
C LEU A 88 -6.08 15.63 24.27
N ARG A 89 -4.87 15.25 24.70
CA ARG A 89 -4.01 16.07 25.58
C ARG A 89 -2.54 15.93 25.14
N GLY A 90 -2.15 16.72 24.15
CA GLY A 90 -0.77 16.83 23.68
C GLY A 90 -0.66 17.10 22.18
N PHE A 91 0.52 17.53 21.73
CA PHE A 91 0.86 17.55 20.31
C PHE A 91 1.30 16.16 19.89
N GLY A 92 0.44 15.45 19.15
CA GLY A 92 0.78 14.13 18.64
C GLY A 92 -0.34 13.54 17.80
N ILE A 93 0.05 12.91 16.70
CA ILE A 93 -0.81 12.10 15.85
C ILE A 93 -0.46 10.64 16.13
N ILE A 94 -1.46 9.80 16.34
CA ILE A 94 -1.32 8.35 16.43
C ILE A 94 -1.84 7.76 15.13
N PHE A 95 -1.13 6.76 14.61
CA PHE A 95 -1.59 5.91 13.53
C PHE A 95 -1.84 4.52 14.09
N GLU A 96 -3.06 4.03 13.94
CA GLU A 96 -3.45 2.70 14.39
C GLU A 96 -3.83 1.85 13.17
N PHE A 97 -3.30 0.64 13.10
CA PHE A 97 -3.68 -0.29 12.04
C PHE A 97 -5.15 -0.67 12.16
N SER A 98 -5.89 -0.50 11.07
CA SER A 98 -7.31 -0.83 10.96
C SER A 98 -7.49 -2.19 10.28
N HIS A 99 -7.08 -2.30 9.02
CA HIS A 99 -7.23 -3.53 8.22
C HIS A 99 -6.34 -3.50 6.96
N TYR A 100 -6.33 -4.60 6.21
CA TYR A 100 -5.73 -4.67 4.88
C TYR A 100 -6.80 -4.55 3.79
N GLU A 101 -6.46 -3.92 2.69
CA GLU A 101 -7.24 -3.90 1.45
C GLU A 101 -6.45 -4.58 0.33
N ILE A 102 -7.15 -5.35 -0.52
CA ILE A 102 -6.60 -5.83 -1.80
C ILE A 102 -6.73 -4.69 -2.82
N ILE A 103 -5.66 -4.47 -3.58
CA ILE A 103 -5.63 -3.46 -4.63
C ILE A 103 -5.93 -4.14 -5.97
N GLU A 104 -7.17 -4.01 -6.43
CA GLU A 104 -7.64 -4.55 -7.71
C GLU A 104 -7.25 -3.68 -8.91
N GLU A 105 -7.39 -2.36 -8.77
CA GLU A 105 -7.11 -1.38 -9.83
C GLU A 105 -6.66 -0.05 -9.22
N VAL A 106 -5.78 0.66 -9.93
CA VAL A 106 -5.41 2.05 -9.63
C VAL A 106 -5.80 2.91 -10.83
N LYS A 107 -6.68 3.89 -10.60
CA LYS A 107 -7.17 4.77 -11.66
C LYS A 107 -7.07 6.23 -11.26
N VAL A 108 -6.36 7.02 -12.07
CA VAL A 108 -6.22 8.47 -11.88
C VAL A 108 -7.04 9.17 -12.95
N VAL A 109 -8.05 9.94 -12.54
CA VAL A 109 -8.89 10.73 -13.43
C VAL A 109 -8.61 12.21 -13.19
N THR A 110 -8.17 12.91 -14.24
CA THR A 110 -7.75 14.31 -14.15
C THR A 110 -8.46 15.18 -15.17
N ARG A 111 -8.48 16.49 -14.90
CA ARG A 111 -8.90 17.54 -15.83
C ARG A 111 -7.92 18.71 -15.72
N PRO A 112 -7.73 19.51 -16.79
CA PRO A 112 -6.89 20.69 -16.72
C PRO A 112 -7.34 21.64 -15.59
N LEU A 113 -6.37 22.19 -14.85
CA LEU A 113 -6.63 23.28 -13.92
C LEU A 113 -6.81 24.57 -14.73
N LEU A 114 -8.04 25.04 -14.86
CA LEU A 114 -8.35 26.32 -15.51
C LEU A 114 -8.06 27.49 -14.56
N PRO A 115 -7.58 28.64 -15.07
CA PRO A 115 -7.48 29.86 -14.27
C PRO A 115 -8.82 30.23 -13.63
N ASN A 116 -8.80 30.74 -12.38
CA ASN A 116 -9.97 31.22 -11.64
C ASN A 116 -11.06 30.16 -11.33
N ILE A 117 -10.73 28.88 -11.16
CA ILE A 117 -11.73 27.82 -10.91
C ILE A 117 -12.65 28.04 -9.68
N LEU A 118 -12.20 28.83 -8.69
CA LEU A 118 -12.97 29.17 -7.49
C LEU A 118 -13.98 30.31 -7.69
N SER A 119 -13.90 31.07 -8.79
CA SER A 119 -14.86 32.14 -9.07
C SER A 119 -16.16 31.63 -9.72
N LEU A 120 -16.21 30.36 -10.12
CA LEU A 120 -17.39 29.74 -10.76
C LEU A 120 -18.33 29.06 -9.75
N SER A 121 -17.98 28.97 -8.48
CA SER A 121 -18.77 28.27 -7.45
C SER A 121 -19.76 29.16 -6.68
N HIS A 122 -19.89 30.44 -7.03
CA HIS A 122 -20.75 31.41 -6.33
C HIS A 122 -21.86 31.98 -7.21
N SER A 123 -22.22 31.29 -8.29
CA SER A 123 -23.32 31.67 -9.17
C SER A 123 -24.24 30.47 -9.37
N ASN A 124 -24.95 30.10 -8.31
CA ASN A 124 -26.20 29.35 -8.34
C ASN A 124 -27.00 29.67 -7.07
#